data_AF-A0A519D9X5-F1
#
_entry.id   AF-A0A519D9X5-F1
#
_cell.length_a   1.000
_cell.length_b   1.000
_cell.length_c   1.000
_cell.angle_alpha   90.00
_cell.angle_beta   90.00
_cell.angle_gamma   90.00
#
_symmetry.space_group_name_H-M   'P 1'
#
loop_
_entity.id
_entity.type
_entity.pdbx_description
1 polymer ?
#
loop_
_entity_poly.entity_id
_entity_poly.type
_entity_poly.pdbx_seq_one_letter_code
_entity_poly.pdbx_strand_id
1 'polypeptide(L)'
;MGESETIFDIDHVEHSVGGFGGHAFRRLTHVSMAAIPLVYYTRGDDIAGYFSVGLDELVSYVFLMILVIETVRLRFGIVIVGQREYESKQISALAWGAFAVCLTLLITDMEPFSSGTGIKSGIYGIPLIFGLTFVDPLMGEIKRQKQDMRLAITTGLAVSFVIWVGCSFWLGTPLWICILLAPLTVLGELPRVKYIDDNATMILFPLAALLILSPFL
;
A
#
# COMPACT_ATOMS: atom_id res chain seq x y z
N MET A 1 -26.82 -2.09 12.81
CA MET A 1 -25.45 -1.59 12.65
C MET A 1 -25.55 -0.08 12.79
N GLY A 2 -25.31 0.42 13.99
CA GLY A 2 -25.74 1.76 14.43
C GLY A 2 -24.68 2.82 14.16
N GLU A 3 -25.13 4.05 13.94
CA GLU A 3 -24.32 5.25 13.68
C GLU A 3 -23.13 5.44 14.64
N SER A 4 -23.18 4.85 15.84
CA SER A 4 -22.09 4.88 16.82
C SER A 4 -20.82 4.14 16.39
N GLU A 5 -20.93 3.02 15.66
CA GLU A 5 -19.76 2.28 15.15
C GLU A 5 -19.08 3.01 14.00
N THR A 6 -19.85 3.74 13.19
CA THR A 6 -19.31 4.60 12.14
C THR A 6 -18.55 5.79 12.71
N ILE A 7 -19.04 6.43 13.78
CA ILE A 7 -18.37 7.60 14.38
C ILE A 7 -17.05 7.21 15.09
N PHE A 8 -17.05 6.08 15.82
CA PHE A 8 -15.85 5.56 16.50
C PHE A 8 -14.67 5.25 15.55
N ASP A 9 -14.99 4.92 14.30
CA ASP A 9 -14.02 4.51 13.29
C ASP A 9 -13.56 5.67 12.39
N ILE A 10 -14.04 6.89 12.60
CA ILE A 10 -13.62 8.04 11.79
C ILE A 10 -12.62 8.94 12.55
N ASP A 11 -12.66 8.94 13.88
CA ASP A 11 -11.67 9.65 14.70
C ASP A 11 -10.59 8.72 15.27
N HIS A 12 -9.71 8.25 14.39
CA HIS A 12 -8.56 7.44 14.80
C HIS A 12 -7.51 8.22 15.62
N VAL A 13 -7.63 9.54 15.77
CA VAL A 13 -6.61 10.34 16.49
C VAL A 13 -6.73 10.10 17.98
N GLU A 14 -7.95 10.12 18.51
CA GLU A 14 -8.22 9.89 19.93
C GLU A 14 -7.85 8.47 20.39
N HIS A 15 -7.86 7.51 19.46
CA HIS A 15 -7.53 6.10 19.72
C HIS A 15 -6.15 5.66 19.16
N SER A 16 -5.36 6.60 18.62
CA SER A 16 -3.99 6.32 18.20
C SER A 16 -3.01 6.63 19.33
N VAL A 17 -2.05 5.75 19.53
CA VAL A 17 -0.97 6.00 20.48
C VAL A 17 -0.14 7.19 19.98
N GLY A 18 -0.15 8.28 20.75
CA GLY A 18 0.53 9.53 20.41
C GLY A 18 -0.38 10.65 19.85
N GLY A 19 -1.71 10.45 19.81
CA GLY A 19 -2.67 11.49 19.44
C GLY A 19 -2.37 12.11 18.07
N PHE A 20 -2.42 13.45 17.98
CA PHE A 20 -2.12 14.15 16.72
C PHE A 20 -0.70 13.88 16.19
N GLY A 21 0.28 13.74 17.08
CA GLY A 21 1.67 13.42 16.71
C GLY A 21 1.81 12.00 16.15
N GLY A 22 1.12 11.04 16.76
CA GLY A 22 1.05 9.66 16.27
C GLY A 22 0.38 9.56 14.90
N HIS A 23 -0.73 10.29 14.70
CA HIS A 23 -1.39 10.38 13.40
C HIS A 23 -0.49 10.99 12.32
N ALA A 24 0.19 12.10 12.62
CA ALA A 24 1.13 12.74 11.69
C ALA A 24 2.30 11.81 11.34
N PHE A 25 2.85 11.11 12.34
CA PHE A 25 3.89 10.10 12.12
C PHE A 25 3.41 8.98 11.20
N ARG A 26 2.21 8.42 11.44
CA ARG A 26 1.61 7.40 10.57
C ARG A 26 1.51 7.87 9.12
N ARG A 27 1.04 9.09 8.89
CA ARG A 27 0.91 9.67 7.54
C ARG A 27 2.27 9.90 6.88
N LEU A 28 3.25 10.38 7.63
CA LEU A 28 4.62 10.53 7.13
C LEU A 28 5.21 9.18 6.72
N THR A 29 5.08 8.16 7.57
CA THR A 29 5.52 6.79 7.26
C THR A 29 4.83 6.29 6.01
N HIS A 30 3.52 6.52 5.87
CA HIS A 30 2.75 6.09 4.70
C HIS A 30 3.26 6.70 3.39
N VAL A 31 3.46 8.02 3.36
CA VAL A 31 3.98 8.72 2.17
C VAL A 31 5.44 8.34 1.89
N SER A 32 6.24 8.09 2.93
CA SER A 32 7.64 7.68 2.76
C SER A 32 7.80 6.32 2.06
N MET A 33 6.78 5.46 2.11
CA MET A 33 6.77 4.18 1.39
C MET A 33 6.87 4.36 -0.14
N ALA A 34 6.60 5.56 -0.68
CA ALA A 34 6.80 5.86 -2.10
C ALA A 34 8.27 5.71 -2.53
N ALA A 35 9.22 5.80 -1.59
CA ALA A 35 10.63 5.54 -1.87
C ALA A 35 10.92 4.06 -2.12
N ILE A 36 10.12 3.13 -1.59
CA ILE A 36 10.36 1.68 -1.67
C ILE A 36 10.49 1.20 -3.12
N PRO A 37 9.50 1.39 -4.02
CA PRO A 37 9.63 0.91 -5.39
C PRO A 37 10.72 1.65 -6.15
N LEU A 38 10.96 2.93 -5.85
CA LEU A 38 12.04 3.69 -6.50
C LEU A 38 13.41 3.11 -6.17
N VAL A 39 13.66 2.79 -4.90
CA VAL A 39 14.92 2.17 -4.46
C VAL A 39 15.03 0.75 -5.00
N TYR A 40 13.95 -0.03 -4.93
CA TYR A 40 13.92 -1.40 -5.43
C TYR A 40 14.33 -1.49 -6.91
N TYR A 41 13.67 -0.75 -7.80
CA TYR A 41 13.94 -0.83 -9.24
C TYR A 41 15.22 -0.11 -9.70
N THR A 42 15.85 0.73 -8.86
CA THR A 42 17.08 1.46 -9.26
C THR A 42 18.34 0.98 -8.59
N ARG A 43 18.25 0.47 -7.36
CA ARG A 43 19.39 0.06 -6.52
C ARG A 43 19.14 -1.26 -5.78
N GLY A 44 18.04 -1.95 -6.08
CA GLY A 44 17.70 -3.22 -5.42
C GLY A 44 18.84 -4.22 -5.53
N ASP A 45 19.37 -4.42 -6.74
CA ASP A 45 20.48 -5.35 -7.00
C ASP A 45 21.77 -4.96 -6.24
N ASP A 46 22.09 -3.67 -6.14
CA ASP A 46 23.26 -3.20 -5.38
C ASP A 46 23.11 -3.55 -3.89
N ILE A 47 21.90 -3.35 -3.34
CA ILE A 47 21.60 -3.65 -1.94
C ILE A 47 21.63 -5.16 -1.71
N ALA A 48 21.01 -5.95 -2.60
CA ALA A 48 21.00 -7.41 -2.52
C ALA A 48 22.42 -7.98 -2.62
N GLY A 49 23.24 -7.43 -3.52
CA GLY A 49 24.66 -7.76 -3.68
C GLY A 49 25.49 -7.51 -2.43
N TYR A 50 25.20 -6.46 -1.65
CA TYR A 50 25.86 -6.21 -0.36
C TYR A 50 25.65 -7.37 0.64
N PHE A 51 24.48 -8.01 0.59
CA PHE A 51 24.15 -9.17 1.42
C PHE A 51 24.46 -10.51 0.75
N SER A 52 24.97 -10.52 -0.49
CA SER A 52 25.25 -11.72 -1.29
C SER A 52 24.00 -12.60 -1.49
N VAL A 53 22.84 -11.98 -1.72
CA VAL A 53 21.55 -12.64 -1.99
C VAL A 53 20.92 -12.12 -3.28
N GLY A 54 19.95 -12.85 -3.82
CA GLY A 54 19.09 -12.36 -4.90
C GLY A 54 18.18 -11.21 -4.44
N LEU A 55 17.72 -10.37 -5.37
CA LEU A 55 16.81 -9.26 -5.06
C LEU A 55 15.45 -9.76 -4.55
N ASP A 56 14.93 -10.84 -5.13
CA ASP A 56 13.73 -11.57 -4.70
C ASP A 56 13.89 -12.21 -3.32
N GLU A 57 15.06 -12.82 -3.07
CA GLU A 57 15.42 -13.36 -1.75
C GLU A 57 15.47 -12.24 -0.70
N LEU A 58 16.09 -11.09 -1.01
CA LEU A 58 16.15 -9.94 -0.13
C LEU A 58 14.75 -9.46 0.28
N VAL A 59 13.84 -9.28 -0.68
CA VAL A 59 12.45 -8.89 -0.39
C VAL A 59 11.76 -9.93 0.50
N SER A 60 11.98 -11.21 0.23
CA SER A 60 11.43 -12.31 1.03
C SER A 60 11.97 -12.28 2.47
N TYR A 61 13.27 -12.05 2.67
CA TYR A 61 13.87 -11.91 3.99
C TYR A 61 13.34 -10.70 4.75
N VAL A 62 13.16 -9.56 4.08
CA VAL A 62 12.54 -8.36 4.68
C VAL A 62 11.13 -8.67 5.15
N PHE A 63 10.32 -9.33 4.32
CA PHE A 63 8.96 -9.71 4.69
C PHE A 63 8.93 -10.70 5.87
N LEU A 64 9.76 -11.74 5.84
CA LEU A 64 9.86 -12.70 6.94
C LEU A 64 10.31 -12.03 8.25
N MET A 65 11.24 -11.07 8.18
CA MET A 65 11.65 -10.29 9.34
C MET A 65 10.49 -9.47 9.91
N ILE A 66 9.68 -8.84 9.05
CA ILE A 66 8.47 -8.12 9.48
C ILE A 66 7.47 -9.08 10.14
N LEU A 67 7.26 -10.28 9.61
CA LEU A 67 6.39 -11.29 10.24
C LEU A 67 6.89 -11.73 11.63
N VAL A 68 8.21 -11.86 11.81
CA VAL A 68 8.79 -12.17 13.12
C VAL A 68 8.53 -11.02 14.10
N ILE A 69 8.78 -9.78 13.68
CA ILE A 69 8.49 -8.58 14.50
C ILE A 69 7.01 -8.50 14.84
N GLU A 70 6.12 -8.74 13.87
CA GLU A 70 4.67 -8.75 14.03
C GLU A 70 4.23 -9.79 15.08
N THR A 71 4.79 -11.00 14.98
CA THR A 71 4.51 -12.09 15.92
C THR A 71 4.94 -11.73 17.33
N VAL A 72 6.13 -11.14 17.48
CA VAL A 72 6.64 -10.65 18.77
C VAL A 72 5.72 -9.54 19.30
N ARG A 73 5.33 -8.57 18.46
CA ARG A 73 4.44 -7.48 18.85
C ARG A 73 3.12 -8.01 19.41
N LEU A 74 2.48 -8.93 18.69
CA LEU A 74 1.22 -9.55 19.09
C LEU A 74 1.35 -10.39 20.36
N ARG A 75 2.45 -11.12 20.51
CA ARG A 75 2.69 -11.95 21.71
C ARG A 75 2.79 -11.09 22.98
N PHE A 76 3.37 -9.90 22.88
CA PHE A 76 3.55 -8.99 24.00
C PHE A 76 2.49 -7.88 24.07
N GLY A 77 1.54 -7.84 23.13
CA GLY A 77 0.51 -6.79 23.06
C GLY A 77 1.07 -5.38 22.88
N ILE A 78 2.24 -5.25 22.23
CA ILE A 78 2.91 -3.97 22.04
C ILE A 78 2.11 -3.12 21.03
N VAL A 79 1.97 -1.82 21.28
CA VAL A 79 1.41 -0.85 20.34
C VAL A 79 2.43 0.24 20.09
N ILE A 80 2.83 0.41 18.84
CA ILE A 80 3.83 1.39 18.43
C ILE A 80 3.15 2.75 18.23
N VAL A 81 3.89 3.85 18.41
CA VAL A 81 3.37 5.21 18.13
C VAL A 81 2.82 5.28 16.70
N GLY A 82 1.60 5.81 16.57
CA GLY A 82 0.84 5.87 15.31
C GLY A 82 -0.06 4.67 15.03
N GLN A 83 0.04 3.58 15.79
CA GLN A 83 -0.89 2.44 15.74
C GLN A 83 -2.16 2.70 16.57
N ARG A 84 -3.24 2.04 16.20
CA ARG A 84 -4.53 2.06 16.92
C ARG A 84 -4.49 1.03 18.06
N GLU A 85 -5.14 1.31 19.19
CA GLU A 85 -5.08 0.45 20.38
C GLU A 85 -5.44 -1.02 20.13
N TYR A 86 -6.41 -1.28 19.24
CA TYR A 86 -6.84 -2.64 18.91
C TYR A 86 -5.79 -3.45 18.15
N GLU A 87 -4.78 -2.80 17.54
CA GLU A 87 -3.67 -3.47 16.83
C GLU A 87 -2.72 -4.21 17.79
N SER A 88 -2.90 -4.05 19.11
CA SER A 88 -2.27 -4.91 20.12
C SER A 88 -2.67 -6.38 20.00
N LYS A 89 -3.84 -6.69 19.41
CA LYS A 89 -4.42 -8.04 19.38
C LYS A 89 -4.61 -8.62 17.98
N GLN A 90 -4.35 -7.85 16.93
CA GLN A 90 -4.52 -8.28 15.54
C GLN A 90 -3.38 -7.78 14.66
N ILE A 91 -3.21 -8.39 13.49
CA ILE A 91 -2.17 -7.99 12.53
C ILE A 91 -2.31 -6.49 12.23
N SER A 92 -1.19 -5.77 12.32
CA SER A 92 -1.18 -4.32 12.13
C SER A 92 -1.34 -3.93 10.67
N ALA A 93 -1.84 -2.72 10.46
CA ALA A 93 -1.90 -2.07 9.16
C ALA A 93 -0.53 -2.02 8.47
N LEU A 94 0.55 -1.84 9.25
CA LEU A 94 1.93 -1.88 8.74
C LEU A 94 2.30 -3.26 8.19
N ALA A 95 2.00 -4.33 8.91
CA ALA A 95 2.31 -5.69 8.46
C ALA A 95 1.47 -6.10 7.24
N TRP A 96 0.20 -5.70 7.20
CA TRP A 96 -0.66 -5.88 6.02
C TRP A 96 -0.14 -5.11 4.80
N GLY A 97 0.23 -3.85 4.98
CA GLY A 97 0.86 -3.04 3.93
C GLY A 97 2.18 -3.64 3.45
N ALA A 98 3.04 -4.09 4.37
CA ALA A 98 4.30 -4.75 4.06
C ALA A 98 4.10 -6.04 3.27
N PHE A 99 3.13 -6.88 3.66
CA PHE A 99 2.75 -8.07 2.92
C PHE A 99 2.37 -7.74 1.48
N ALA A 100 1.47 -6.77 1.29
CA ALA A 100 0.99 -6.42 -0.03
C ALA A 100 2.09 -5.79 -0.90
N VAL A 101 2.89 -4.87 -0.35
CA VAL A 101 4.02 -4.25 -1.06
C VAL A 101 5.07 -5.28 -1.46
N CYS A 102 5.50 -6.15 -0.54
CA CYS A 102 6.50 -7.18 -0.86
C CYS A 102 5.98 -8.14 -1.93
N LEU A 103 4.73 -8.58 -1.82
CA LEU A 103 4.10 -9.44 -2.82
C LEU A 103 4.00 -8.74 -4.18
N THR A 104 3.65 -7.45 -4.22
CA THR A 104 3.66 -6.67 -5.45
C THR A 104 5.04 -6.63 -6.08
N LEU A 105 6.09 -6.29 -5.32
CA LEU A 105 7.46 -6.25 -5.86
C LEU A 105 7.86 -7.60 -6.46
N LEU A 106 7.65 -8.70 -5.73
CA LEU A 106 7.98 -10.05 -6.19
C LEU A 106 7.21 -10.43 -7.47
N ILE A 107 5.92 -10.10 -7.54
CA ILE A 107 5.09 -10.47 -8.71
C ILE A 107 5.38 -9.57 -9.91
N THR A 108 5.47 -8.26 -9.71
CA THR A 108 5.61 -7.32 -10.83
C THR A 108 7.01 -7.30 -11.42
N ASP A 109 8.00 -7.86 -10.73
CA ASP A 109 9.35 -8.06 -11.26
C ASP A 109 9.50 -9.36 -12.07
N MET A 110 8.46 -10.20 -12.14
CA MET A 110 8.40 -11.39 -12.99
C MET A 110 7.83 -11.09 -14.38
N GLU A 111 8.22 -11.89 -15.38
CA GLU A 111 7.52 -11.95 -16.68
C GLU A 111 6.05 -12.41 -16.48
N PRO A 112 5.07 -11.83 -17.21
CA PRO A 112 5.19 -10.80 -18.25
C PRO A 112 5.08 -9.35 -17.72
N PHE A 113 5.13 -9.14 -16.40
CA PHE A 113 4.87 -7.83 -15.80
C PHE A 113 6.09 -6.91 -15.81
N SER A 114 7.29 -7.48 -15.76
CA SER A 114 8.53 -6.74 -15.85
C SER A 114 8.91 -6.52 -17.31
N SER A 115 9.07 -5.26 -17.72
CA SER A 115 9.58 -4.92 -19.04
C SER A 115 10.63 -3.81 -18.97
N GLY A 116 11.73 -3.98 -19.69
CA GLY A 116 12.86 -3.04 -19.68
C GLY A 116 13.86 -3.29 -18.55
N THR A 117 14.62 -2.26 -18.17
CA THR A 117 15.67 -2.35 -17.14
C THR A 117 15.62 -1.12 -16.23
N GLY A 118 16.14 -1.29 -15.00
CA GLY A 118 16.14 -0.24 -13.99
C GLY A 118 14.71 0.21 -13.64
N ILE A 119 14.50 1.53 -13.46
CA ILE A 119 13.19 2.07 -13.07
C ILE A 119 12.02 1.64 -13.97
N LYS A 120 12.28 1.30 -15.24
CA LYS A 120 11.24 0.90 -16.19
C LYS A 120 10.63 -0.47 -15.91
N SER A 121 11.35 -1.39 -15.25
CA SER A 121 10.75 -2.67 -14.84
C SER A 121 9.62 -2.48 -13.83
N GLY A 122 9.60 -1.35 -13.11
CA GLY A 122 8.50 -0.96 -12.22
C GLY A 122 7.21 -0.49 -12.89
N ILE A 123 7.00 -0.80 -14.18
CA ILE A 123 5.85 -0.37 -15.00
C ILE A 123 4.48 -0.61 -14.34
N TYR A 124 4.33 -1.68 -13.54
CA TYR A 124 3.13 -1.94 -12.76
C TYR A 124 3.33 -1.82 -11.25
N GLY A 125 4.51 -2.18 -10.73
CA GLY A 125 4.78 -2.14 -9.29
C GLY A 125 4.78 -0.72 -8.71
N ILE A 126 5.35 0.25 -9.43
CA ILE A 126 5.38 1.65 -9.01
C ILE A 126 3.97 2.23 -8.85
N PRO A 127 3.09 2.22 -9.88
CA PRO A 127 1.76 2.80 -9.75
C PRO A 127 0.88 2.08 -8.71
N LEU A 128 1.03 0.76 -8.52
CA LEU A 128 0.33 0.03 -7.46
C LEU A 128 0.72 0.53 -6.07
N ILE A 129 2.02 0.63 -5.80
CA ILE A 129 2.52 1.06 -4.49
C ILE A 129 2.24 2.56 -4.28
N PHE A 130 2.38 3.39 -5.32
CA PHE A 130 2.01 4.82 -5.25
C PHE A 130 0.53 5.02 -4.97
N GLY A 131 -0.33 4.17 -5.54
CA GLY A 131 -1.75 4.10 -5.24
C GLY A 131 -1.99 4.01 -3.75
N LEU A 132 -1.40 3.01 -3.08
CA LEU A 132 -1.41 2.94 -1.62
C LEU A 132 -0.86 4.24 -1.02
N THR A 133 0.39 4.60 -1.29
CA THR A 133 1.12 5.62 -0.52
C THR A 133 0.48 7.00 -0.54
N PHE A 134 -0.20 7.37 -1.64
CA PHE A 134 -0.78 8.70 -1.82
C PHE A 134 -2.31 8.71 -1.77
N VAL A 135 -2.98 7.69 -2.31
CA VAL A 135 -4.45 7.66 -2.38
C VAL A 135 -5.06 7.34 -1.02
N ASP A 136 -4.52 6.36 -0.27
CA ASP A 136 -4.98 6.05 1.09
C ASP A 136 -4.99 7.29 2.00
N PRO A 137 -3.85 7.97 2.24
CA PRO A 137 -3.82 9.04 3.22
C PRO A 137 -4.73 10.19 2.81
N LEU A 138 -4.82 10.49 1.51
CA LEU A 138 -5.72 11.49 1.00
C LEU A 138 -7.19 11.14 1.27
N MET A 139 -7.61 9.92 0.94
CA MET A 139 -8.97 9.45 1.18
C MET A 139 -9.27 9.40 2.68
N GLY A 140 -8.35 8.90 3.49
CA GLY A 140 -8.43 8.88 4.94
C GLY A 140 -8.57 10.28 5.55
N GLU A 141 -7.83 11.27 5.06
CA GLU A 141 -7.95 12.66 5.54
C GLU A 141 -9.28 13.30 5.14
N ILE A 142 -9.78 13.06 3.93
CA ILE A 142 -11.09 13.58 3.50
C ILE A 142 -12.21 12.95 4.31
N LYS A 143 -12.19 11.63 4.50
CA LYS A 143 -13.15 10.90 5.34
C LYS A 143 -13.16 11.47 6.76
N ARG A 144 -11.98 11.77 7.33
CA ARG A 144 -11.85 12.32 8.69
C ARG A 144 -12.30 13.78 8.80
N GLN A 145 -11.76 14.68 7.97
CA GLN A 145 -11.97 16.12 8.12
C GLN A 145 -13.32 16.60 7.60
N LYS A 146 -13.78 16.00 6.49
CA LYS A 146 -15.00 16.45 5.79
C LYS A 146 -16.18 15.50 5.97
N GLN A 147 -15.95 14.29 6.49
CA GLN A 147 -17.01 13.28 6.69
C GLN A 147 -17.78 12.97 5.38
N ASP A 148 -17.14 13.17 4.22
CA ASP A 148 -17.78 13.07 2.91
C ASP A 148 -17.14 11.93 2.09
N MET A 149 -17.86 10.81 2.04
CA MET A 149 -17.46 9.62 1.29
C MET A 149 -17.44 9.87 -0.22
N ARG A 150 -18.37 10.67 -0.77
CA ARG A 150 -18.41 10.95 -2.22
C ARG A 150 -17.22 11.79 -2.62
N LEU A 151 -16.86 12.77 -1.81
CA LEU A 151 -15.67 13.58 -2.03
C LEU A 151 -14.38 12.75 -1.89
N ALA A 152 -14.31 11.84 -0.92
CA ALA A 152 -13.17 10.93 -0.78
C ALA A 152 -13.01 10.05 -2.02
N ILE A 153 -14.09 9.44 -2.51
CA ILE A 153 -14.07 8.59 -3.71
C ILE A 153 -13.67 9.37 -4.95
N THR A 154 -14.30 10.52 -5.19
CA THR A 154 -14.04 11.33 -6.40
C THR A 154 -12.61 11.88 -6.41
N THR A 155 -12.12 12.37 -5.27
CA THR A 155 -10.75 12.86 -5.15
C THR A 155 -9.73 11.72 -5.21
N GLY A 156 -10.02 10.59 -4.56
CA GLY A 156 -9.18 9.39 -4.63
C GLY A 156 -9.07 8.84 -6.04
N LEU A 157 -10.17 8.79 -6.80
CA LEU A 157 -10.16 8.41 -8.21
C LEU A 157 -9.33 9.37 -9.04
N ALA A 158 -9.52 10.68 -8.87
CA ALA A 158 -8.75 11.68 -9.61
C ALA A 158 -7.23 11.51 -9.39
N VAL A 159 -6.80 11.36 -8.13
CA VAL A 159 -5.37 11.17 -7.80
C VAL A 159 -4.86 9.82 -8.28
N SER A 160 -5.64 8.74 -8.14
CA SER A 160 -5.30 7.42 -8.67
C SER A 160 -5.06 7.49 -10.19
N PHE A 161 -5.95 8.15 -10.94
CA PHE A 161 -5.75 8.36 -12.38
C PHE A 161 -4.51 9.17 -12.70
N VAL A 162 -4.21 10.24 -11.94
CA VAL A 162 -2.97 11.02 -12.13
C VAL A 162 -1.73 10.15 -11.92
N ILE A 163 -1.73 9.27 -10.92
CA ILE A 163 -0.62 8.33 -10.65
C ILE A 163 -0.46 7.36 -11.81
N TRP A 164 -1.54 6.65 -12.19
CA TRP A 164 -1.49 5.62 -13.23
C TRP A 164 -1.15 6.20 -14.60
N VAL A 165 -1.82 7.28 -15.01
CA VAL A 165 -1.55 7.95 -16.30
C VAL A 165 -0.18 8.63 -16.28
N GLY A 166 0.24 9.21 -15.15
CA GLY A 166 1.60 9.72 -14.99
C GLY A 166 2.65 8.63 -15.19
N CYS A 167 2.44 7.45 -14.61
CA CYS A 167 3.29 6.27 -14.83
C CYS A 167 3.21 5.75 -16.28
N SER A 168 2.07 5.91 -16.96
CA SER A 168 1.97 5.62 -18.39
C SER A 168 2.95 6.45 -19.22
N PHE A 169 3.00 7.76 -18.98
CA PHE A 169 3.94 8.65 -19.69
C PHE A 169 5.40 8.49 -19.23
N TRP A 170 5.62 8.12 -17.97
CA TRP A 170 6.96 8.02 -17.39
C TRP A 170 7.62 6.65 -17.64
N LEU A 171 6.90 5.57 -17.36
CA LEU A 171 7.40 4.18 -17.37
C LEU A 171 6.93 3.40 -18.61
N GLY A 172 5.85 3.84 -19.25
CA GLY A 172 5.25 3.16 -20.40
C GLY A 172 4.06 2.26 -20.06
N THR A 173 3.51 2.34 -18.84
CA THR A 173 2.33 1.56 -18.44
C THR A 173 1.20 1.70 -19.48
N PRO A 174 0.62 0.61 -20.00
CA PRO A 174 -0.43 0.73 -21.02
C PRO A 174 -1.62 1.56 -20.53
N LEU A 175 -2.08 2.54 -21.32
CA LEU A 175 -3.18 3.43 -20.92
C LEU A 175 -4.48 2.69 -20.62
N TRP A 176 -4.75 1.59 -21.34
CA TRP A 176 -5.95 0.79 -21.12
C TRP A 176 -5.94 0.09 -19.74
N ILE A 177 -4.75 -0.27 -19.23
CA ILE A 177 -4.58 -0.81 -17.86
C ILE A 177 -4.90 0.27 -16.83
N CYS A 178 -4.48 1.51 -17.08
CA CYS A 178 -4.73 2.64 -16.18
C CYS A 178 -6.24 2.85 -15.96
N ILE A 179 -7.06 2.69 -17.01
CA ILE A 179 -8.52 2.82 -16.93
C ILE A 179 -9.14 1.80 -15.97
N LEU A 180 -8.56 0.60 -15.88
CA LEU A 180 -9.07 -0.45 -15.00
C LEU A 180 -8.47 -0.39 -13.59
N LEU A 181 -7.16 -0.29 -13.47
CA LEU A 181 -6.48 -0.46 -12.18
C LEU A 181 -6.58 0.79 -11.28
N ALA A 182 -6.72 1.99 -11.86
CA ALA A 182 -6.90 3.20 -11.07
C ALA A 182 -8.21 3.16 -10.23
N PRO A 183 -9.39 2.82 -10.80
CA PRO A 183 -10.60 2.58 -10.02
C PRO A 183 -10.47 1.43 -9.02
N LEU A 184 -9.83 0.31 -9.38
CA LEU A 184 -9.68 -0.83 -8.47
C LEU A 184 -8.87 -0.48 -7.22
N THR A 185 -7.86 0.38 -7.36
CA THR A 185 -7.09 0.92 -6.23
C THR A 185 -8.02 1.60 -5.21
N VAL A 186 -8.91 2.47 -5.69
CA VAL A 186 -9.89 3.17 -4.84
C VAL A 186 -10.95 2.21 -4.30
N LEU A 187 -11.37 1.22 -5.09
CA LEU A 187 -12.30 0.21 -4.62
C LEU A 187 -11.71 -0.63 -3.48
N GLY A 188 -10.38 -0.83 -3.43
CA GLY A 188 -9.72 -1.51 -2.33
C GLY A 188 -9.89 -0.81 -0.98
N GLU A 189 -10.08 0.51 -0.97
CA GLU A 189 -10.26 1.35 0.23
C GLU A 189 -11.69 1.32 0.80
N LEU A 190 -12.68 0.89 -0.01
CA LEU A 190 -14.10 0.95 0.37
C LEU A 190 -14.59 -0.20 1.25
N PRO A 191 -14.25 -1.48 1.00
CA PRO A 191 -14.76 -2.59 1.79
C PRO A 191 -14.09 -2.63 3.15
N ARG A 192 -14.89 -2.54 4.22
CA ARG A 192 -14.42 -2.89 5.57
C ARG A 192 -14.35 -4.41 5.71
N VAL A 193 -13.21 -4.99 5.35
CA VAL A 193 -12.96 -6.42 5.56
C VAL A 193 -12.54 -6.62 7.01
N LYS A 194 -13.28 -7.45 7.75
CA LYS A 194 -13.04 -7.66 9.20
C LYS A 194 -11.63 -8.14 9.54
N TYR A 195 -10.96 -8.82 8.61
CA TYR A 195 -9.69 -9.51 8.85
C TYR A 195 -8.51 -8.99 8.04
N ILE A 196 -8.73 -8.10 7.08
CA ILE A 196 -7.69 -7.60 6.17
C ILE A 196 -7.76 -6.08 6.21
N ASP A 197 -6.61 -5.45 6.43
CA ASP A 197 -6.47 -4.00 6.45
C ASP A 197 -6.62 -3.40 5.04
N ASP A 198 -7.12 -2.17 4.98
CA ASP A 198 -7.34 -1.43 3.74
C ASP A 198 -6.04 -1.19 2.97
N ASN A 199 -4.90 -1.02 3.65
CA ASN A 199 -3.60 -0.92 3.01
C ASN A 199 -3.27 -2.14 2.13
N ALA A 200 -3.67 -3.34 2.58
CA ALA A 200 -3.47 -4.54 1.79
C ALA A 200 -4.44 -4.60 0.62
N THR A 201 -5.73 -4.33 0.84
CA THR A 201 -6.74 -4.44 -0.23
C THR A 201 -6.55 -3.41 -1.34
N MET A 202 -6.08 -2.20 -1.03
CA MET A 202 -5.74 -1.17 -2.02
C MET A 202 -4.64 -1.59 -3.01
N ILE A 203 -3.78 -2.54 -2.62
CA ILE A 203 -2.74 -3.11 -3.50
C ILE A 203 -3.19 -4.45 -4.08
N LEU A 204 -3.64 -5.37 -3.23
CA LEU A 204 -3.93 -6.75 -3.62
C LEU A 204 -5.09 -6.84 -4.61
N PHE A 205 -6.08 -5.94 -4.52
CA PHE A 205 -7.21 -5.96 -5.44
C PHE A 205 -6.83 -5.55 -6.87
N PRO A 206 -6.17 -4.41 -7.13
CA PRO A 206 -5.65 -4.10 -8.46
C PRO A 206 -4.55 -5.08 -8.91
N LEU A 207 -3.72 -5.61 -8.00
CA LEU A 207 -2.73 -6.65 -8.33
C LEU A 207 -3.41 -7.95 -8.82
N ALA A 208 -4.49 -8.39 -8.16
CA ALA A 208 -5.24 -9.56 -8.59
C ALA A 208 -5.85 -9.37 -9.98
N ALA A 209 -6.38 -8.18 -10.27
CA ALA A 209 -6.87 -7.86 -11.61
C ALA A 209 -5.73 -7.85 -12.65
N LEU A 210 -4.56 -7.31 -12.31
CA LEU A 210 -3.37 -7.36 -13.18
C LEU A 210 -2.96 -8.81 -13.48
N LEU A 211 -2.97 -9.70 -12.47
CA LEU A 211 -2.69 -11.12 -12.65
C LEU A 211 -3.69 -11.79 -13.60
N ILE A 212 -4.99 -11.50 -13.45
CA ILE A 212 -6.05 -12.01 -14.34
C ILE A 212 -5.86 -11.51 -15.78
N LEU A 213 -5.35 -10.28 -15.93
CA LEU A 213 -5.09 -9.67 -17.24
C LEU A 213 -3.78 -10.12 -17.88
N SER A 214 -2.92 -10.85 -17.17
CA SER A 214 -1.61 -11.28 -17.67
C SER A 214 -1.59 -11.93 -19.05
N PRO A 215 -2.60 -12.71 -19.51
CA PRO A 215 -2.59 -13.28 -20.86
C PRO A 215 -2.76 -12.25 -21.99
N PHE A 216 -3.11 -11.01 -21.65
CA PHE A 216 -3.36 -9.92 -22.59
C PHE A 216 -2.31 -8.80 -22.52
N LEU A 217 -1.28 -8.98 -21.69
CA LEU A 217 -0.18 -8.04 -21.49
C LEU A 217 0.98 -8.33 -22.45
#